data_AF-A0A0L6W9Y5-F1
#
_entry.id   AF-A0A0L6W9Y5-F1
#
_cell.length_a   1.000
_cell.length_b   1.000
_cell.length_c   1.000
_cell.angle_alpha   90.00
_cell.angle_beta   90.00
_cell.angle_gamma   90.00
#
_symmetry.space_group_name_H-M   'P 1'
#
loop_
_entity.id
_entity.type
_entity.pdbx_description
1 polymer ?
#
loop_
_entity_poly.entity_id
_entity_poly.type
_entity_poly.pdbx_seq_one_letter_code
_entity_poly.pdbx_strand_id
1 'polypeptide(L)'
;PKFRRGFVWDSETSSSVSPSALDTESARPLPLPPQHLLENPIYCSTLEALKNSIWVETPFNVDRFEHLLWEHPNKPFVISVMRSLREGFWPFDEGENWLSDEDDQLDNYSTEEEDLEAIRIF
;
A
#
# COMPACT_ATOMS: atom_id res chain seq x y z
N PRO A 1 14.25 -8.91 3.92
CA PRO A 1 13.39 -7.71 3.69
C PRO A 1 14.11 -6.40 4.06
N LYS A 2 14.50 -5.59 3.07
CA LYS A 2 15.29 -4.34 3.26
C LYS A 2 14.46 -3.13 3.75
N PHE A 3 13.14 -3.21 3.77
CA PHE A 3 12.24 -2.07 4.00
C PHE A 3 12.10 -1.59 5.46
N ARG A 4 12.75 -2.24 6.44
CA ARG A 4 12.65 -1.90 7.87
C ARG A 4 13.94 -1.29 8.46
N ARG A 5 14.99 -1.07 7.66
CA ARG A 5 16.27 -0.54 8.17
C ARG A 5 16.14 0.96 8.39
N GLY A 6 16.08 1.40 9.65
CA GLY A 6 16.07 2.82 10.04
C GLY A 6 14.82 3.29 10.80
N PHE A 7 13.78 2.45 10.88
CA PHE A 7 12.49 2.78 11.49
C PHE A 7 12.24 2.12 12.86
N VAL A 8 13.24 1.42 13.38
CA VAL A 8 13.15 0.68 14.64
C VAL A 8 13.62 1.60 15.78
N TRP A 9 12.94 1.50 16.92
CA TRP A 9 13.42 2.10 18.16
C TRP A 9 14.79 1.53 18.52
N ASP A 10 15.79 2.39 18.61
CA ASP A 10 17.09 1.99 19.11
C ASP A 10 17.08 2.13 20.64
N SER A 11 17.31 1.01 21.33
CA SER A 11 17.44 0.94 22.79
C SER A 11 18.58 1.80 23.34
N GLU A 12 19.54 2.21 22.51
CA GLU A 12 20.65 3.08 22.91
C GLU A 12 20.31 4.59 22.79
N THR A 13 19.29 4.95 22.00
CA THR A 13 18.85 6.34 21.87
C THR A 13 17.74 6.67 22.87
N SER A 14 17.97 7.63 23.76
CA SER A 14 16.98 8.11 24.74
C SER A 14 15.80 8.89 24.14
N SER A 15 15.57 8.80 22.82
CA SER A 15 14.48 9.50 22.15
C SER A 15 13.15 8.87 22.55
N SER A 16 12.21 9.70 23.00
CA SER A 16 10.80 9.31 23.22
C SER A 16 10.00 9.22 21.93
N VAL A 17 10.59 9.57 20.78
CA VAL A 17 9.92 9.63 19.47
C VAL A 17 10.55 8.64 18.51
N SER A 18 9.71 7.86 17.81
CA SER A 18 10.19 6.85 16.87
C SER A 18 10.77 7.51 15.62
N PRO A 19 11.80 6.90 14.99
CA PRO A 19 12.30 7.38 13.70
C PRO A 19 11.21 7.44 12.63
N SER A 20 10.23 6.52 12.66
CA SER A 20 9.07 6.57 11.75
C SER A 20 8.21 7.80 11.97
N ALA A 21 7.96 8.21 13.21
CA ALA A 21 7.19 9.42 13.48
C ALA A 21 7.93 10.66 12.96
N LEU A 22 9.24 10.74 13.18
CA LEU A 22 10.06 11.84 12.67
C LEU A 22 10.06 11.90 11.13
N ASP A 23 10.11 10.76 10.46
CA ASP A 23 10.07 10.70 8.98
C ASP A 23 8.79 11.34 8.41
N THR A 24 7.66 11.17 9.10
CA THR A 24 6.38 11.76 8.66
C THR A 24 6.38 13.29 8.64
N GLU A 25 7.27 13.95 9.39
CA GLU A 25 7.39 15.41 9.41
C GLU A 25 7.91 15.98 8.08
N SER A 26 8.53 15.15 7.23
CA SER A 26 9.08 15.58 5.94
C SER A 26 8.64 14.71 4.74
N ALA A 27 7.88 13.65 5.00
CA ALA A 27 7.36 12.75 3.96
C ALA A 27 6.52 13.48 2.90
N ARG A 28 6.62 13.04 1.65
CA ARG A 28 5.77 13.54 0.56
C ARG A 28 4.34 13.01 0.71
N PRO A 29 3.30 13.77 0.29
CA PRO A 29 1.94 13.27 0.23
C PRO A 29 1.84 11.93 -0.49
N LEU A 30 0.92 11.08 -0.03
CA LEU A 30 0.64 9.79 -0.67
C LEU A 30 0.10 9.99 -2.10
N PRO A 31 0.45 9.07 -3.02
CA PRO A 31 0.00 9.14 -4.39
C PRO A 31 -1.52 8.98 -4.48
N LEU A 32 -2.06 9.50 -5.57
CA LEU A 32 -3.44 9.27 -5.98
C LEU A 32 -3.47 8.24 -7.11
N PRO A 33 -4.59 7.54 -7.29
CA PRO A 33 -4.83 6.79 -8.50
C PRO A 33 -4.69 7.71 -9.72
N PRO A 34 -4.03 7.25 -10.80
CA PRO A 34 -4.00 7.96 -12.07
C PRO A 34 -5.41 8.35 -12.53
N GLN A 35 -5.55 9.58 -13.04
CA GLN A 35 -6.85 10.14 -13.40
C GLN A 35 -7.59 9.29 -14.45
N HIS A 36 -6.86 8.68 -15.40
CA HIS A 36 -7.45 7.82 -16.42
C HIS A 36 -8.12 6.56 -15.85
N LEU A 37 -7.66 6.05 -14.70
CA LEU A 37 -8.29 4.92 -14.01
C LEU A 37 -9.57 5.36 -13.29
N LEU A 38 -9.56 6.56 -12.71
CA LEU A 38 -10.73 7.15 -12.04
C LEU A 38 -11.84 7.52 -13.03
N GLU A 39 -11.48 7.83 -14.27
CA GLU A 39 -12.43 8.18 -15.33
C GLU A 39 -12.93 6.95 -16.12
N ASN A 40 -12.37 5.77 -15.88
CA ASN A 40 -12.76 4.56 -16.60
C ASN A 40 -14.16 4.07 -16.12
N PRO A 41 -15.18 4.07 -17.00
CA PRO A 41 -16.54 3.71 -16.61
C PRO A 41 -16.67 2.23 -16.20
N ILE A 42 -15.81 1.35 -16.71
CA ILE A 42 -15.80 -0.08 -16.36
C ILE A 42 -15.33 -0.26 -14.92
N TYR A 43 -14.25 0.42 -14.53
CA TYR A 43 -13.75 0.34 -13.15
C TYR A 43 -14.74 0.96 -12.17
N CYS A 44 -15.28 2.14 -12.48
CA CYS A 44 -16.28 2.79 -11.63
C CYS A 44 -17.53 1.92 -11.43
N SER A 45 -18.06 1.32 -12.49
CA SER A 45 -19.23 0.43 -12.38
C SER A 45 -18.92 -0.85 -11.61
N THR A 46 -17.73 -1.42 -11.79
CA THR A 46 -17.28 -2.63 -11.07
C THR A 46 -17.11 -2.37 -9.58
N LEU A 47 -16.43 -1.27 -9.23
CA LEU A 47 -16.22 -0.87 -7.83
C LEU A 47 -17.55 -0.61 -7.11
N GLU A 48 -18.51 0.04 -7.77
CA GLU A 48 -19.82 0.26 -7.17
C GLU A 48 -20.61 -1.06 -7.00
N ALA A 49 -20.56 -1.96 -7.99
CA ALA A 49 -21.21 -3.27 -7.91
C ALA A 49 -20.61 -4.17 -6.82
N LEU A 50 -19.30 -4.08 -6.58
CA LEU A 50 -18.57 -4.91 -5.61
C LEU A 50 -18.33 -4.22 -4.27
N LYS A 51 -18.79 -2.98 -4.09
CA LYS A 51 -18.50 -2.13 -2.93
C LYS A 51 -18.63 -2.85 -1.59
N ASN A 52 -19.72 -3.58 -1.38
CA ASN A 52 -19.97 -4.29 -0.12
C ASN A 52 -19.06 -5.52 0.09
N SER A 53 -18.49 -6.07 -0.98
CA SER A 53 -17.61 -7.25 -0.94
C SER A 53 -16.14 -6.88 -0.74
N ILE A 54 -15.75 -5.68 -1.16
CA ILE A 54 -14.36 -5.18 -1.09
C ILE A 54 -14.17 -4.09 -0.03
N TRP A 55 -15.23 -3.75 0.71
CA TRP A 55 -15.18 -2.74 1.76
C TRP A 55 -14.29 -3.22 2.91
N VAL A 56 -13.28 -2.40 3.24
CA VAL A 56 -12.42 -2.61 4.39
C VAL A 56 -12.65 -1.47 5.37
N GLU A 57 -13.20 -1.79 6.55
CA GLU A 57 -13.40 -0.81 7.61
C GLU A 57 -12.13 -0.65 8.43
N THR A 58 -11.69 0.59 8.60
CA THR A 58 -10.58 0.93 9.49
C THR A 58 -11.06 0.78 10.95
N PRO A 59 -10.39 -0.03 11.81
CA PRO A 59 -10.90 -0.38 13.15
C PRO A 59 -10.79 0.75 14.18
N PHE A 60 -10.53 1.98 13.75
CA PHE A 60 -10.40 3.15 14.60
C PHE A 60 -11.07 4.37 13.97
N ASN A 61 -11.45 5.33 14.81
CA ASN A 61 -12.12 6.55 14.36
C ASN A 61 -11.11 7.48 13.65
N VAL A 62 -11.23 7.57 12.33
CA VAL A 62 -10.36 8.39 11.47
C VAL A 62 -10.50 9.88 11.81
N ASP A 63 -11.71 10.38 12.09
CA ASP A 63 -11.93 11.79 12.42
C ASP A 63 -11.22 12.17 13.71
N ARG A 64 -11.29 11.31 14.74
CA ARG A 64 -10.55 11.52 15.99
C ARG A 64 -9.05 11.49 15.76
N PHE A 65 -8.57 10.59 14.91
CA PHE A 65 -7.15 10.52 14.57
C PHE A 65 -6.68 11.79 13.85
N GLU A 66 -7.47 12.32 12.92
CA GLU A 66 -7.21 13.59 12.24
C GLU A 66 -7.13 14.76 13.23
N HIS A 67 -8.04 14.83 14.21
CA HIS A 67 -7.99 15.84 15.28
C HIS A 67 -6.72 15.74 16.12
N LEU A 68 -6.24 14.52 16.44
CA LEU A 68 -4.99 14.34 17.18
C LEU A 68 -3.77 14.82 16.39
N LEU A 69 -3.85 14.88 15.07
CA LEU A 69 -2.80 15.38 14.17
C LEU A 69 -2.98 16.86 13.80
N TRP A 70 -3.82 17.59 14.54
CA TRP A 70 -4.07 19.01 14.29
C TRP A 70 -2.82 19.90 14.36
N GLU A 71 -1.82 19.55 15.16
CA GLU A 71 -0.58 20.33 15.28
C GLU A 71 0.59 19.72 14.48
N HIS A 72 0.33 18.68 13.67
CA HIS A 72 1.39 18.03 12.90
C HIS A 72 2.03 19.00 11.90
N PRO A 73 3.37 19.07 11.81
CA PRO A 73 4.07 20.06 10.98
C PRO A 73 3.86 19.83 9.48
N ASN A 74 3.68 18.57 9.06
CA ASN A 74 3.46 18.20 7.67
C ASN A 74 1.98 17.99 7.36
N LYS A 75 1.24 19.09 7.18
CA LYS A 75 -0.19 19.04 6.83
C LYS A 75 -0.49 18.36 5.50
N PRO A 76 0.25 18.60 4.40
CA PRO A 76 0.01 17.93 3.13
C PRO A 76 0.04 16.40 3.24
N PHE A 77 1.02 15.86 3.98
CA PHE A 77 1.12 14.43 4.22
C PHE A 77 -0.08 13.92 5.03
N VAL A 78 -0.40 14.57 6.16
CA VAL A 78 -1.53 14.17 7.00
C VAL A 78 -2.84 14.14 6.21
N ILE A 79 -3.12 15.17 5.41
CA ILE A 79 -4.33 15.22 4.58
C ILE A 79 -4.37 14.03 3.61
N SER A 80 -3.25 13.69 2.98
CA SER A 80 -3.19 12.54 2.06
C SER A 80 -3.44 11.20 2.77
N VAL A 81 -2.89 11.00 3.97
CA VAL A 81 -3.14 9.81 4.80
C VAL A 81 -4.60 9.74 5.23
N MET A 82 -5.16 10.86 5.68
CA MET A 82 -6.55 10.93 6.15
C MET A 82 -7.55 10.65 5.02
N ARG A 83 -7.22 11.06 3.79
CA ARG A 83 -7.99 10.67 2.59
C ARG A 83 -7.85 9.17 2.33
N SER A 84 -6.62 8.62 2.31
CA SER A 84 -6.41 7.19 2.04
C SER A 84 -7.01 6.25 3.10
N LEU A 85 -7.12 6.68 4.35
CA LEU A 85 -7.83 5.91 5.39
C LEU A 85 -9.35 5.84 5.17
N ARG A 86 -9.92 6.78 4.42
CA ARG A 86 -11.37 6.83 4.10
C ARG A 86 -11.70 6.22 2.74
N GLU A 87 -10.80 6.39 1.78
CA GLU A 87 -11.04 6.06 0.37
C GLU A 87 -10.21 4.85 -0.11
N GLY A 88 -9.19 4.44 0.66
CA GLY A 88 -8.22 3.41 0.28
C GLY A 88 -6.85 3.98 -0.08
N PHE A 89 -5.82 3.15 0.07
CA PHE A 89 -4.44 3.52 -0.29
C PHE A 89 -4.17 3.15 -1.74
N TRP A 90 -3.64 4.11 -2.50
CA TRP A 90 -3.05 3.81 -3.80
C TRP A 90 -1.59 3.34 -3.60
N PRO A 91 -1.14 2.27 -4.27
CA PRO A 91 0.27 1.90 -4.25
C PRO A 91 1.15 3.03 -4.83
N PHE A 92 2.45 3.00 -4.52
CA PHE A 92 3.43 3.87 -5.18
C PHE A 92 3.76 3.34 -6.59
N ASP A 93 2.73 3.15 -7.39
CA ASP A 93 2.79 2.64 -8.75
C ASP A 93 1.90 3.49 -9.66
N GLU A 94 2.36 3.72 -10.88
CA GLU A 94 1.64 4.46 -11.92
C GLU A 94 0.61 3.59 -12.63
N GLY A 95 0.67 2.27 -12.41
CA GLY A 95 -0.32 1.31 -12.90
C GLY A 95 -0.33 1.10 -14.40
N GLU A 96 0.72 1.53 -15.09
CA GLU A 96 0.89 1.36 -16.54
C GLU A 96 1.08 -0.12 -16.93
N ASN A 97 1.42 -1.00 -15.97
CA ASN A 97 1.73 -2.42 -16.21
C ASN A 97 0.65 -3.42 -15.72
N TRP A 98 -0.50 -2.98 -15.19
CA TRP A 98 -1.55 -3.92 -14.71
C TRP A 98 -2.27 -4.69 -15.84
N LEU A 99 -2.11 -4.25 -17.09
CA LEU A 99 -2.69 -4.89 -18.28
C LEU A 99 -1.63 -5.59 -19.14
N SER A 100 -0.35 -5.39 -18.85
CA SER A 100 0.74 -6.10 -19.49
C SER A 100 1.03 -7.41 -18.75
N ASP A 101 -0.04 -8.15 -18.40
CA ASP A 101 0.03 -9.54 -17.92
C ASP A 101 0.66 -10.49 -18.97
N GLU A 102 1.11 -9.98 -20.12
CA GLU A 102 1.96 -10.71 -21.06
C GLU A 102 3.37 -10.98 -20.50
N ASP A 103 3.89 -10.15 -19.58
CA ASP A 103 5.21 -10.38 -18.95
C ASP A 103 5.14 -11.21 -17.66
N ASP A 104 3.96 -11.30 -17.02
CA ASP A 104 3.70 -12.16 -15.85
C ASP A 104 3.15 -13.55 -16.25
N GLN A 105 3.21 -13.88 -17.55
CA GLN A 105 3.23 -15.26 -18.00
C GLN A 105 4.59 -15.86 -17.59
N LEU A 106 4.80 -16.06 -16.29
CA LEU A 106 5.73 -17.05 -15.79
C LEU A 106 5.35 -18.35 -16.49
N ASP A 107 6.13 -18.74 -17.51
CA ASP A 107 6.11 -20.10 -17.99
C ASP A 107 6.08 -21.01 -16.75
N ASN A 108 5.20 -22.01 -16.79
CA ASN A 108 5.20 -23.05 -15.77
C ASN A 108 6.67 -23.45 -15.55
N TYR A 109 7.15 -23.48 -14.30
CA TYR A 109 8.51 -23.91 -14.00
C TYR A 109 8.83 -25.12 -14.87
N SER A 110 9.83 -25.01 -15.73
CA SER A 110 10.26 -26.12 -16.59
C SER A 110 10.45 -27.31 -15.67
N THR A 111 9.59 -28.31 -15.81
CA THR A 111 9.67 -29.50 -14.97
C THR A 111 10.82 -30.29 -15.54
N GLU A 112 12.01 -30.10 -14.97
CA GLU A 112 13.17 -30.87 -15.37
C GLU A 112 12.97 -32.32 -14.92
N GLU A 113 13.62 -33.28 -15.60
CA GLU A 113 13.48 -34.71 -15.25
C GLU A 113 13.85 -34.98 -13.77
N GLU A 114 14.73 -34.14 -13.20
CA GLU A 114 15.11 -34.18 -11.79
C GLU A 114 13.94 -33.88 -10.84
N ASP A 115 13.04 -32.96 -11.20
CA ASP A 115 11.85 -32.65 -10.40
C ASP A 115 10.84 -33.80 -10.44
N LEU A 116 10.71 -34.47 -11.60
CA LEU A 116 9.85 -35.65 -11.75
C LEU A 116 10.38 -36.84 -10.96
N GLU A 117 11.69 -37.07 -10.97
CA GLU A 117 12.31 -38.13 -10.17
C GLU A 117 12.13 -37.87 -8.67
N ALA A 118 12.25 -36.63 -8.21
CA ALA A 118 11.98 -36.29 -6.81
C ALA A 118 10.55 -36.66 -6.38
N ILE A 119 9.56 -36.49 -7.26
CA ILE A 119 8.16 -36.87 -7.00
C ILE A 119 7.98 -38.39 -6.99
N ARG A 120 8.64 -39.13 -7.89
CA ARG A 120 8.54 -40.60 -7.98
C ARG A 120 9.07 -41.34 -6.75
N ILE A 121 9.90 -40.68 -5.93
CA ILE A 121 10.55 -41.25 -4.75
C ILE A 121 9.70 -41.08 -3.47
N PHE A 122 8.59 -40.32 -3.50
CA PHE A 122 7.59 -40.23 -2.43
C PHE A 122 6.54 -41.35 -2.50
#